data_AF-A0A953K482-F1
#
_entry.id   AF-A0A953K482-F1
#
_cell.length_a   1.000
_cell.length_b   1.000
_cell.length_c   1.000
_cell.angle_alpha   90.00
_cell.angle_beta   90.00
_cell.angle_gamma   90.00
#
_symmetry.space_group_name_H-M   'P 1'
#
loop_
_entity.id
_entity.type
_entity.pdbx_description
1 polymer ?
#
loop_
_entity_poly.entity_id
_entity_poly.type
_entity_poly.pdbx_seq_one_letter_code
_entity_poly.pdbx_strand_id
1 'polypeptide(L)'
;MNSDRSITDRIAEKVGDDPDLVRRIIEEFCLELRKNLDSYKGMNGDYLGEQLHWEISTRAFFHLLGFLDAFSGKYQWEPGSAREYILRLYSEEDWKPFSQEYMTPNGNTETQTTASAGQQLGQFSGAASACAMSLMSNADYVLKELANVQLPEDVRTHVEVLCNDWIGTKHDVIHELGELDDQVNVADRVRRIMSWLSEDIVKLQNQLRELESLANRDEQFKLAYLLVGESGGNVLRSFVTAGEAADRLLAESN
;
A
#
# COMPACT_ATOMS: atom_id res chain seq x y z
N MET A 1 -18.10 17.36 -25.55
CA MET A 1 -18.93 16.89 -24.43
C MET A 1 -19.35 15.45 -24.70
N ASN A 2 -18.72 14.46 -24.05
CA ASN A 2 -19.24 13.08 -23.95
C ASN A 2 -18.46 12.26 -22.90
N SER A 3 -18.24 12.83 -21.72
CA SER A 3 -17.35 12.24 -20.68
C SER A 3 -18.08 11.40 -19.62
N ASP A 4 -19.41 11.42 -19.55
CA ASP A 4 -20.14 10.89 -18.38
C ASP A 4 -20.77 9.50 -18.58
N ARG A 5 -20.55 8.84 -19.72
CA ARG A 5 -21.05 7.46 -19.89
C ARG A 5 -20.16 6.45 -19.17
N SER A 6 -20.78 5.57 -18.39
CA SER A 6 -20.09 4.52 -17.65
C SER A 6 -19.30 3.59 -18.61
N ILE A 7 -18.29 2.89 -18.08
CA ILE A 7 -17.54 1.91 -18.88
C ILE A 7 -18.47 0.84 -19.44
N THR A 8 -19.45 0.37 -18.67
CA THR A 8 -20.42 -0.67 -19.09
C THR A 8 -21.27 -0.22 -20.27
N ASP A 9 -21.77 1.03 -20.26
CA ASP A 9 -22.59 1.55 -21.36
C ASP A 9 -21.81 1.63 -22.67
N ARG A 10 -20.52 2.00 -22.58
CA ARG A 10 -19.63 2.09 -23.77
C ARG A 10 -19.26 0.71 -24.31
N ILE A 11 -19.17 -0.30 -23.46
CA ILE A 11 -18.93 -1.68 -23.88
C ILE A 11 -20.20 -2.20 -24.56
N ALA A 12 -21.36 -2.06 -23.91
CA ALA A 12 -22.68 -2.45 -24.42
C ALA A 12 -22.96 -1.89 -25.82
N GLU A 13 -22.72 -0.59 -26.03
CA GLU A 13 -22.85 0.06 -27.34
C GLU A 13 -21.94 -0.57 -28.41
N LYS A 14 -20.72 -0.96 -28.04
CA LYS A 14 -19.75 -1.55 -28.98
C LYS A 14 -20.05 -3.01 -29.33
N VAL A 15 -20.54 -3.78 -28.37
CA VAL A 15 -20.85 -5.20 -28.57
C VAL A 15 -22.28 -5.42 -29.07
N GLY A 16 -23.14 -4.41 -28.95
CA GLY A 16 -24.54 -4.47 -29.38
C GLY A 16 -25.46 -5.19 -28.39
N ASP A 17 -25.10 -5.21 -27.12
CA ASP A 17 -25.84 -5.91 -26.05
C ASP A 17 -26.40 -4.94 -24.99
N ASP A 18 -27.23 -5.49 -24.11
CA ASP A 18 -27.82 -4.80 -22.97
C ASP A 18 -26.77 -4.45 -21.88
N PRO A 19 -26.73 -3.22 -21.35
CA PRO A 19 -25.80 -2.82 -20.30
C PRO A 19 -25.85 -3.69 -19.03
N ASP A 20 -27.02 -4.21 -18.64
CA ASP A 20 -27.12 -5.09 -17.47
C ASP A 20 -26.56 -6.48 -17.75
N LEU A 21 -26.72 -6.99 -18.97
CA LEU A 21 -26.03 -8.21 -19.42
C LEU A 21 -24.52 -8.03 -19.39
N VAL A 22 -24.00 -6.92 -19.92
CA VAL A 22 -22.56 -6.61 -19.89
C VAL A 22 -22.04 -6.51 -18.46
N ARG A 23 -22.78 -5.88 -17.55
CA ARG A 23 -22.40 -5.78 -16.13
C ARG A 23 -22.25 -7.16 -15.49
N ARG A 24 -23.23 -8.05 -15.70
CA ARG A 24 -23.18 -9.45 -15.20
C ARG A 24 -21.99 -10.23 -15.76
N ILE A 25 -21.68 -10.07 -17.06
CA ILE A 25 -20.53 -10.75 -17.67
C ILE A 25 -19.22 -10.28 -17.05
N ILE A 26 -19.06 -8.97 -16.81
CA ILE A 26 -17.85 -8.42 -16.19
C ILE A 26 -17.71 -8.93 -14.74
N GLU A 27 -18.81 -8.97 -13.99
CA GLU A 27 -18.83 -9.48 -12.62
C GLU A 27 -18.38 -10.93 -12.55
N GLU A 28 -19.00 -11.82 -13.34
CA GLU A 28 -18.62 -13.24 -13.39
C GLU A 28 -17.18 -13.44 -13.89
N PHE A 29 -16.73 -12.64 -14.87
CA PHE A 29 -15.35 -12.72 -15.34
C PHE A 29 -14.34 -12.37 -14.24
N CYS A 30 -14.58 -11.29 -13.48
CA CYS A 30 -13.74 -10.92 -12.35
C CYS A 30 -13.76 -11.97 -11.23
N LEU A 31 -14.93 -12.55 -10.95
CA LEU A 31 -15.09 -13.60 -9.93
C LEU A 31 -14.31 -14.87 -10.32
N GLU A 32 -14.40 -15.32 -11.56
CA GLU A 32 -13.67 -16.50 -12.02
C GLU A 32 -12.16 -16.27 -12.08
N LEU A 33 -11.69 -15.08 -12.49
CA LEU A 33 -10.27 -14.73 -12.38
C LEU A 33 -9.79 -14.84 -10.94
N ARG A 34 -10.56 -14.34 -9.96
CA ARG A 34 -10.19 -14.40 -8.55
C ARG A 34 -10.12 -15.83 -8.03
N LYS A 35 -11.15 -16.65 -8.29
CA LYS A 35 -11.23 -18.05 -7.84
C LYS A 35 -10.09 -18.89 -8.39
N ASN A 36 -9.75 -18.71 -9.67
CA ASN A 36 -8.73 -19.53 -10.32
C ASN A 36 -7.29 -19.06 -10.02
N LEU A 37 -7.10 -17.87 -9.45
CA LEU A 37 -5.78 -17.39 -9.05
C LEU A 37 -5.13 -18.27 -7.97
N ASP A 38 -5.94 -18.77 -7.02
CA ASP A 38 -5.46 -19.59 -5.89
C ASP A 38 -5.49 -21.09 -6.20
N SER A 39 -6.09 -21.50 -7.32
CA SER A 39 -6.25 -22.91 -7.67
C SER A 39 -4.96 -23.49 -8.26
N TYR A 40 -4.21 -24.26 -7.46
CA TYR A 40 -3.07 -25.04 -7.96
C TYR A 40 -3.57 -26.20 -8.83
N LYS A 41 -3.33 -26.15 -10.14
CA LYS A 41 -3.66 -27.23 -11.08
C LYS A 41 -2.40 -27.99 -11.52
N GLY A 42 -2.01 -29.02 -10.76
CA GLY A 42 -1.10 -30.07 -11.24
C GLY A 42 0.41 -29.86 -11.04
N MET A 43 1.22 -30.82 -11.52
CA MET A 43 2.64 -31.02 -11.17
C MET A 43 3.64 -29.94 -11.68
N ASN A 44 3.22 -29.00 -12.53
CA ASN A 44 4.13 -28.07 -13.22
C ASN A 44 3.89 -26.58 -12.92
N GLY A 45 3.11 -26.23 -11.88
CA GLY A 45 2.88 -24.82 -11.56
C GLY A 45 2.07 -24.10 -12.62
N ASP A 46 1.02 -24.75 -13.12
CA ASP A 46 0.13 -24.20 -14.15
C ASP A 46 -0.72 -23.09 -13.51
N TYR A 47 -0.18 -21.86 -13.48
CA TYR A 47 -0.84 -20.69 -12.91
C TYR A 47 -1.93 -20.18 -13.85
N LEU A 48 -2.93 -19.49 -13.30
CA LEU A 48 -3.92 -18.75 -14.10
C LEU A 48 -3.25 -17.86 -15.17
N GLY A 49 -2.07 -17.30 -14.88
CA GLY A 49 -1.30 -16.51 -15.84
C GLY A 49 -0.90 -17.27 -17.11
N GLU A 50 -0.61 -18.58 -17.01
CA GLU A 50 -0.26 -19.42 -18.15
C GLU A 50 -1.49 -20.00 -18.86
N GLN A 51 -2.57 -20.32 -18.14
CA GLN A 51 -3.79 -20.88 -18.75
C GLN A 51 -4.69 -19.81 -19.40
N LEU A 52 -4.78 -18.62 -18.82
CA LEU A 52 -5.75 -17.61 -19.22
C LEU A 52 -5.59 -17.17 -20.69
N HIS A 53 -4.36 -17.13 -21.21
CA HIS A 53 -4.14 -16.74 -22.62
C HIS A 53 -4.70 -17.74 -23.64
N TRP A 54 -5.00 -18.98 -23.21
CA TRP A 54 -5.71 -19.98 -24.03
C TRP A 54 -7.23 -19.88 -23.91
N GLU A 55 -7.74 -19.33 -22.81
CA GLU A 55 -9.18 -19.24 -22.51
C GLU A 55 -9.83 -17.96 -23.02
N ILE A 56 -9.07 -16.87 -23.11
CA ILE A 56 -9.52 -15.60 -23.70
C ILE A 56 -8.77 -15.27 -24.99
N SER A 57 -9.30 -14.34 -25.78
CA SER A 57 -8.59 -13.89 -26.98
C SER A 57 -7.22 -13.27 -26.65
N THR A 58 -6.22 -13.49 -27.49
CA THR A 58 -4.87 -12.90 -27.36
C THR A 58 -4.92 -11.38 -27.16
N ARG A 59 -5.85 -10.71 -27.86
CA ARG A 59 -6.04 -9.27 -27.73
C ARG A 59 -6.53 -8.87 -26.34
N ALA A 60 -7.51 -9.60 -25.79
CA ALA A 60 -8.02 -9.35 -24.45
C ALA A 60 -6.92 -9.59 -23.39
N PHE A 61 -6.14 -10.65 -23.56
CA PHE A 61 -5.01 -10.96 -22.68
C PHE A 61 -3.94 -9.85 -22.66
N PHE A 62 -3.53 -9.34 -23.82
CA PHE A 62 -2.58 -8.21 -23.88
C PHE A 62 -3.13 -6.93 -23.28
N HIS A 63 -4.43 -6.65 -23.47
CA HIS A 63 -5.05 -5.49 -22.82
C HIS A 63 -5.13 -5.65 -21.31
N LEU A 64 -5.37 -6.86 -20.79
CA LEU A 64 -5.35 -7.14 -19.36
C LEU A 64 -3.96 -6.92 -18.76
N LEU A 65 -2.91 -7.48 -19.37
CA LEU A 65 -1.53 -7.28 -18.90
C LEU A 65 -1.11 -5.81 -18.94
N GLY A 66 -1.41 -5.12 -20.05
CA GLY A 66 -1.10 -3.69 -20.17
C GLY A 66 -1.89 -2.83 -19.18
N PHE A 67 -3.11 -3.22 -18.83
CA PHE A 67 -3.86 -2.57 -17.74
C PHE A 67 -3.17 -2.80 -16.40
N LEU A 68 -2.80 -4.04 -16.06
CA LEU A 68 -2.15 -4.35 -14.79
C LEU A 68 -0.84 -3.59 -14.60
N ASP A 69 -0.01 -3.51 -15.64
CA ASP A 69 1.27 -2.79 -15.63
C ASP A 69 1.08 -1.26 -15.49
N ALA A 70 0.18 -0.67 -16.28
CA ALA A 70 -0.11 0.75 -16.19
C ALA A 70 -0.81 1.13 -14.88
N PHE A 71 -1.70 0.27 -14.39
CA PHE A 71 -2.42 0.47 -13.15
C PHE A 71 -1.48 0.36 -11.95
N SER A 72 -0.60 -0.65 -11.93
CA SER A 72 0.37 -0.81 -10.85
C SER A 72 1.32 0.37 -10.78
N GLY A 73 1.85 0.83 -11.91
CA GLY A 73 2.72 2.01 -11.95
C GLY A 73 1.99 3.30 -11.55
N LYS A 74 0.77 3.52 -12.06
CA LYS A 74 0.02 4.77 -11.82
C LYS A 74 -0.48 4.90 -10.38
N TYR A 75 -0.84 3.79 -9.76
CA TYR A 75 -1.38 3.77 -8.40
C TYR A 75 -0.38 3.23 -7.37
N GLN A 76 0.87 2.98 -7.77
CA GLN A 76 1.91 2.37 -6.92
C GLN A 76 1.34 1.13 -6.20
N TRP A 77 0.71 0.24 -6.97
CA TRP A 77 -0.07 -0.87 -6.45
C TRP A 77 0.84 -1.96 -5.89
N GLU A 78 0.70 -2.24 -4.60
CA GLU A 78 1.51 -3.21 -3.85
C GLU A 78 0.57 -4.25 -3.19
N PRO A 79 1.10 -5.40 -2.74
CA PRO A 79 0.33 -6.32 -1.91
C PRO A 79 -0.33 -5.59 -0.73
N GLY A 80 -1.64 -5.75 -0.58
CA GLY A 80 -2.43 -5.06 0.46
C GLY A 80 -3.11 -3.76 0.03
N SER A 81 -2.68 -3.11 -1.06
CA SER A 81 -3.29 -1.87 -1.57
C SER A 81 -4.78 -2.03 -1.90
N ALA A 82 -5.20 -3.22 -2.34
CA ALA A 82 -6.61 -3.52 -2.64
C ALA A 82 -7.52 -3.33 -1.41
N ARG A 83 -7.08 -3.77 -0.23
CA ARG A 83 -7.85 -3.66 1.02
C ARG A 83 -8.02 -2.21 1.43
N GLU A 84 -6.97 -1.42 1.34
CA GLU A 84 -7.01 0.02 1.60
C GLU A 84 -7.97 0.72 0.63
N TYR A 85 -7.90 0.37 -0.65
CA TYR A 85 -8.75 0.94 -1.68
C TYR A 85 -10.24 0.67 -1.42
N ILE A 86 -10.58 -0.54 -0.97
CA ILE A 86 -11.96 -0.92 -0.58
C ILE A 86 -12.41 -0.12 0.64
N LEU A 87 -11.58 -0.08 1.70
CA LEU A 87 -11.92 0.63 2.94
C LEU A 87 -12.09 2.14 2.75
N ARG A 88 -11.41 2.74 1.77
CA ARG A 88 -11.56 4.16 1.43
C ARG A 88 -12.84 4.45 0.67
N LEU A 89 -13.26 3.54 -0.22
CA LEU A 89 -14.35 3.79 -1.16
C LEU A 89 -15.71 3.29 -0.67
N TYR A 90 -15.73 2.35 0.27
CA TYR A 90 -16.91 1.61 0.66
C TYR A 90 -17.05 1.54 2.19
N SER A 91 -18.29 1.61 2.67
CA SER A 91 -18.59 1.37 4.08
C SER A 91 -18.50 -0.12 4.42
N GLU A 92 -18.50 -0.47 5.71
CA GLU A 92 -18.52 -1.87 6.13
C GLU A 92 -19.73 -2.64 5.58
N GLU A 93 -20.90 -2.00 5.52
CA GLU A 93 -22.12 -2.62 5.01
C GLU A 93 -22.00 -2.99 3.52
N ASP A 94 -21.21 -2.23 2.76
CA ASP A 94 -21.01 -2.44 1.33
C ASP A 94 -20.07 -3.62 1.02
N TRP A 95 -18.94 -3.73 1.74
CA TRP A 95 -17.92 -4.73 1.42
C TRP A 95 -18.10 -6.06 2.14
N LYS A 96 -18.69 -6.06 3.34
CA LYS A 96 -18.80 -7.24 4.21
C LYS A 96 -19.50 -8.43 3.55
N PRO A 97 -20.58 -8.26 2.75
CA PRO A 97 -21.22 -9.38 2.05
C PRO A 97 -20.28 -10.16 1.13
N PHE A 98 -19.27 -9.49 0.56
CA PHE A 98 -18.33 -10.07 -0.40
C PHE A 98 -17.00 -10.47 0.23
N SER A 99 -16.82 -10.29 1.55
CA SER A 99 -15.53 -10.48 2.24
C SER A 99 -14.89 -11.85 2.02
N GLN A 100 -15.70 -12.90 1.87
CA GLN A 100 -15.22 -14.26 1.59
C GLN A 100 -14.75 -14.46 0.14
N GLU A 101 -15.15 -13.59 -0.78
CA GLU A 101 -14.86 -13.70 -2.22
C GLU A 101 -13.56 -12.97 -2.60
N TYR A 102 -13.23 -11.86 -1.92
CA TYR A 102 -12.03 -11.06 -2.24
C TYR A 102 -10.93 -11.10 -1.18
N MET A 103 -11.18 -11.54 0.06
CA MET A 103 -10.12 -11.80 1.03
C MET A 103 -9.64 -13.24 0.87
N THR A 104 -8.33 -13.45 0.76
CA THR A 104 -7.73 -14.79 0.82
C THR A 104 -8.18 -15.47 2.12
N PRO A 105 -8.79 -16.66 2.07
CA PRO A 105 -8.91 -17.47 3.28
C PRO A 105 -7.49 -17.83 3.67
N ASN A 106 -7.02 -17.32 4.81
CA ASN A 106 -5.76 -17.77 5.40
C ASN A 106 -5.71 -19.30 5.33
N GLY A 107 -4.68 -19.82 4.69
CA GLY A 107 -4.44 -21.25 4.63
C GLY A 107 -4.45 -21.82 6.05
N ASN A 108 -5.24 -22.88 6.19
CA ASN A 108 -5.25 -23.84 7.30
C ASN A 108 -5.86 -23.36 8.63
N THR A 109 -7.13 -23.73 8.75
CA THR A 109 -7.82 -24.10 9.98
C THR A 109 -7.04 -25.20 10.71
N GLU A 110 -6.18 -24.84 11.67
CA GLU A 110 -5.83 -25.75 12.76
C GLU A 110 -5.30 -24.99 14.00
N THR A 111 -5.92 -25.31 15.15
CA THR A 111 -5.56 -25.00 16.54
C THR A 111 -5.72 -23.56 17.08
N GLN A 112 -6.77 -23.38 17.87
CA GLN A 112 -7.17 -22.20 18.66
C GLN A 112 -6.20 -21.77 19.78
N THR A 113 -4.90 -22.04 19.63
CA THR A 113 -3.83 -21.54 20.52
C THR A 113 -2.78 -20.70 19.78
N THR A 114 -2.73 -20.76 18.44
CA THR A 114 -1.86 -19.92 17.57
C THR A 114 -2.55 -18.66 17.05
N ALA A 115 -3.84 -18.48 17.36
CA ALA A 115 -4.66 -17.38 16.86
C ALA A 115 -4.20 -15.99 17.32
N SER A 116 -3.59 -15.84 18.51
CA SER A 116 -3.10 -14.53 18.98
C SER A 116 -1.83 -14.10 18.23
N ALA A 117 -0.85 -14.98 18.10
CA ALA A 117 0.44 -14.66 17.49
C ALA A 117 0.31 -14.34 16.00
N GLY A 118 -0.45 -15.14 15.23
CA GLY A 118 -0.69 -14.86 13.81
C GLY A 118 -1.52 -13.59 13.59
N GLN A 119 -2.48 -13.30 14.48
CA GLN A 119 -3.26 -12.07 14.43
C GLN A 119 -2.42 -10.84 14.78
N GLN A 120 -1.53 -10.93 15.77
CA GLN A 120 -0.62 -9.86 16.15
C GLN A 120 0.44 -9.60 15.09
N LEU A 121 0.97 -10.66 14.47
CA LEU A 121 1.89 -10.54 13.35
C LEU A 121 1.22 -9.83 12.17
N GLY A 122 -0.03 -10.19 11.85
CA GLY A 122 -0.82 -9.50 10.83
C GLY A 122 -1.12 -8.04 11.19
N GLN A 123 -1.38 -7.73 12.47
CA GLN A 123 -1.56 -6.35 12.95
C GLN A 123 -0.29 -5.52 12.81
N PHE A 124 0.85 -6.06 13.24
CA PHE A 124 2.15 -5.41 13.09
C PHE A 124 2.48 -5.20 11.61
N SER A 125 2.35 -6.25 10.79
CA SER A 125 2.67 -6.17 9.36
C SER A 125 1.80 -5.13 8.63
N GLY A 126 0.51 -5.08 8.95
CA GLY A 126 -0.38 -4.05 8.42
C GLY A 126 0.00 -2.63 8.88
N ALA A 127 0.34 -2.45 10.16
CA ALA A 127 0.73 -1.15 10.70
C ALA A 127 2.09 -0.66 10.17
N ALA A 128 3.08 -1.55 10.07
CA ALA A 128 4.40 -1.27 9.52
C ALA A 128 4.31 -0.95 8.01
N SER A 129 3.52 -1.71 7.25
CA SER A 129 3.24 -1.42 5.84
C SER A 129 2.56 -0.06 5.67
N ALA A 130 1.58 0.29 6.51
CA ALA A 130 0.92 1.59 6.48
C ALA A 130 1.90 2.72 6.82
N CYS A 131 2.82 2.52 7.76
CA CYS A 131 3.88 3.48 8.07
C CYS A 131 4.85 3.67 6.90
N ALA A 132 5.29 2.59 6.25
CA ALA A 132 6.12 2.63 5.06
C ALA A 132 5.45 3.40 3.90
N MET A 133 4.17 3.16 3.66
CA MET A 133 3.41 3.91 2.64
C MET A 133 3.19 5.37 3.03
N SER A 134 3.04 5.66 4.33
CA SER A 134 2.98 7.03 4.85
C SER A 134 4.29 7.78 4.59
N LEU A 135 5.45 7.15 4.80
CA LEU A 135 6.77 7.72 4.45
C LEU A 135 6.82 8.11 2.97
N MET A 136 6.52 7.18 2.06
CA MET A 136 6.57 7.42 0.61
C MET A 136 5.57 8.49 0.15
N SER A 137 4.31 8.40 0.56
CA SER A 137 3.28 9.35 0.12
C SER A 137 3.53 10.79 0.61
N ASN A 138 4.03 10.94 1.83
CA ASN A 138 4.40 12.26 2.36
C ASN A 138 5.70 12.78 1.73
N ALA A 139 6.69 11.92 1.44
CA ALA A 139 7.89 12.29 0.68
C ALA A 139 7.53 12.81 -0.72
N ASP A 140 6.69 12.07 -1.46
CA ASP A 140 6.22 12.46 -2.79
C ASP A 140 5.48 13.80 -2.77
N TYR A 141 4.66 14.03 -1.75
CA TYR A 141 3.93 15.29 -1.58
C TYR A 141 4.89 16.45 -1.29
N VAL A 142 5.82 16.28 -0.35
CA VAL A 142 6.82 17.29 0.01
C VAL A 142 7.67 17.65 -1.21
N LEU A 143 8.19 16.66 -1.95
CA LEU A 143 9.01 16.90 -3.14
C LEU A 143 8.27 17.68 -4.23
N LYS A 144 6.98 17.41 -4.45
CA LYS A 144 6.14 18.14 -5.42
C LYS A 144 5.92 19.59 -5.00
N GLU A 145 5.66 19.82 -3.71
CA GLU A 145 5.37 21.16 -3.18
C GLU A 145 6.63 21.96 -2.83
N LEU A 146 7.81 21.33 -2.78
CA LEU A 146 9.05 21.99 -2.41
C LEU A 146 9.39 23.13 -3.37
N ALA A 147 9.05 23.01 -4.66
CA ALA A 147 9.27 24.05 -5.66
C ALA A 147 8.39 25.31 -5.42
N ASN A 148 7.29 25.16 -4.67
CA ASN A 148 6.32 26.22 -4.40
C ASN A 148 6.63 26.98 -3.10
N VAL A 149 7.60 26.52 -2.30
CA VAL A 149 7.99 27.15 -1.03
C VAL A 149 9.40 27.73 -1.11
N GLN A 150 9.63 28.80 -0.35
CA GLN A 150 10.96 29.38 -0.21
C GLN A 150 11.76 28.63 0.84
N LEU A 151 13.01 28.30 0.49
CA LEU A 151 14.01 27.67 1.35
C LEU A 151 15.41 28.07 0.86
N PRO A 152 16.39 28.21 1.77
CA PRO A 152 17.80 28.18 1.41
C PRO A 152 18.16 26.88 0.67
N GLU A 153 19.09 26.94 -0.28
CA GLU A 153 19.40 25.81 -1.18
C GLU A 153 19.97 24.59 -0.43
N ASP A 154 20.77 24.84 0.60
CA ASP A 154 21.31 23.82 1.50
C ASP A 154 20.19 23.10 2.25
N VAL A 155 19.23 23.84 2.81
CA VAL A 155 18.08 23.26 3.52
C VAL A 155 17.12 22.55 2.59
N ARG A 156 16.92 23.08 1.37
CA ARG A 156 16.17 22.38 0.32
C ARG A 156 16.79 21.01 0.04
N THR A 157 18.11 20.97 -0.14
CA THR A 157 18.84 19.71 -0.37
C THR A 157 18.65 18.74 0.79
N HIS A 158 18.70 19.21 2.04
CA HIS A 158 18.46 18.34 3.21
C HIS A 158 17.03 17.76 3.24
N VAL A 159 16.02 18.56 2.90
CA VAL A 159 14.63 18.08 2.80
C VAL A 159 14.48 17.05 1.68
N GLU A 160 15.12 17.25 0.53
CA GLU A 160 15.13 16.28 -0.56
C GLU A 160 15.80 14.96 -0.16
N VAL A 161 16.94 15.03 0.54
CA VAL A 161 17.62 13.85 1.09
C VAL A 161 16.72 13.10 2.07
N LEU A 162 16.05 13.82 2.99
CA LEU A 162 15.09 13.22 3.92
C LEU A 162 13.97 12.46 3.18
N CYS A 163 13.41 13.07 2.13
CA CYS A 163 12.35 12.45 1.34
C CYS A 163 12.84 11.21 0.58
N ASN A 164 14.05 11.25 0.03
CA ASN A 164 14.66 10.10 -0.63
C ASN A 164 14.95 8.95 0.35
N ASP A 165 15.43 9.28 1.56
CA ASP A 165 15.64 8.31 2.63
C ASP A 165 14.31 7.62 3.01
N TRP A 166 13.22 8.38 3.16
CA TRP A 166 11.88 7.85 3.45
C TRP A 166 11.38 6.86 2.39
N ILE A 167 11.61 7.18 1.11
CA ILE A 167 11.26 6.28 0.00
C ILE A 167 12.12 5.01 0.05
N GLY A 168 13.42 5.13 0.34
CA GLY A 168 14.32 4.00 0.53
C GLY A 168 13.85 3.07 1.65
N THR A 169 13.62 3.63 2.85
CA THR A 169 13.12 2.89 4.01
C THR A 169 11.78 2.21 3.72
N LYS A 170 10.88 2.82 2.93
CA LYS A 170 9.65 2.14 2.51
C LYS A 170 9.95 0.83 1.78
N HIS A 171 10.91 0.83 0.85
CA HIS A 171 11.25 -0.38 0.11
C HIS A 171 11.86 -1.45 1.02
N ASP A 172 12.74 -1.06 1.93
CA ASP A 172 13.36 -1.97 2.90
C ASP A 172 12.31 -2.61 3.82
N VAL A 173 11.37 -1.81 4.35
CA VAL A 173 10.30 -2.31 5.22
C VAL A 173 9.35 -3.23 4.47
N ILE A 174 8.90 -2.88 3.26
CA ILE A 174 7.98 -3.74 2.49
C ILE A 174 8.67 -5.05 2.09
N HIS A 175 9.94 -5.01 1.71
CA HIS A 175 10.71 -6.21 1.40
C HIS A 175 10.84 -7.12 2.63
N GLU A 176 11.25 -6.57 3.78
CA GLU A 176 11.40 -7.32 5.02
C GLU A 176 10.06 -7.91 5.52
N LEU A 177 8.95 -7.17 5.36
CA LEU A 177 7.59 -7.67 5.63
C LEU A 177 7.17 -8.82 4.69
N GLY A 178 7.57 -8.77 3.43
CA GLY A 178 7.30 -9.85 2.46
C GLY A 178 8.04 -11.14 2.78
N GLU A 179 9.18 -11.06 3.46
CA GLU A 179 9.97 -12.21 3.92
C GLU A 179 9.56 -12.73 5.31
N LEU A 180 8.54 -12.13 5.92
CA LEU A 180 8.15 -12.39 7.30
C LEU A 180 7.29 -13.67 7.48
N ASP A 181 7.12 -14.46 6.41
CA ASP A 181 6.38 -15.73 6.36
C ASP A 181 7.20 -16.94 6.90
N ASP A 182 8.53 -16.79 6.99
CA ASP A 182 9.38 -17.81 7.60
C ASP A 182 9.34 -17.66 9.13
N GLN A 183 8.76 -18.64 9.83
CA GLN A 183 8.55 -18.66 11.30
C GLN A 183 9.82 -18.58 12.18
N VAL A 184 10.98 -18.25 11.60
CA VAL A 184 12.27 -18.13 12.28
C VAL A 184 12.68 -16.64 12.35
N ASN A 185 13.00 -16.16 13.56
CA ASN A 185 13.51 -14.81 13.85
C ASN A 185 12.51 -13.64 13.70
N VAL A 186 11.20 -13.88 13.82
CA VAL A 186 10.16 -12.83 13.76
C VAL A 186 10.48 -11.63 14.67
N ALA A 187 10.87 -11.87 15.93
CA ALA A 187 11.18 -10.79 16.88
C ALA A 187 12.36 -9.90 16.42
N ASP A 188 13.39 -10.49 15.82
CA ASP A 188 14.55 -9.73 15.34
C ASP A 188 14.23 -8.94 14.07
N ARG A 189 13.43 -9.52 13.17
CA ARG A 189 12.93 -8.81 11.97
C ARG A 189 12.01 -7.64 12.35
N VAL A 190 11.11 -7.83 13.31
CA VAL A 190 10.26 -6.76 13.87
C VAL A 190 11.11 -5.62 14.44
N ARG A 191 12.14 -5.95 15.24
CA ARG A 191 13.07 -4.95 15.79
C ARG A 191 13.84 -4.21 14.70
N ARG A 192 14.26 -4.92 13.64
CA ARG A 192 14.96 -4.32 12.49
C ARG A 192 14.07 -3.31 11.77
N ILE A 193 12.83 -3.68 11.45
CA ILE A 193 11.84 -2.79 10.84
C ILE A 193 11.64 -1.53 11.70
N MET A 194 11.44 -1.71 13.01
CA MET A 194 11.27 -0.58 13.92
C MET A 194 12.53 0.28 14.05
N SER A 195 13.74 -0.28 13.90
CA SER A 195 14.98 0.48 13.86
C SER A 195 15.01 1.43 12.67
N TRP A 196 14.75 0.92 11.46
CA TRP A 196 14.72 1.74 10.25
C TRP A 196 13.70 2.86 10.33
N LEU A 197 12.47 2.53 10.76
CA LEU A 197 11.42 3.54 10.93
C LEU A 197 11.80 4.59 11.99
N SER A 198 12.41 4.18 13.09
CA SER A 198 12.85 5.10 14.15
C SER A 198 13.97 6.04 13.68
N GLU A 199 14.92 5.54 12.89
CA GLU A 199 15.99 6.35 12.29
C GLU A 199 15.42 7.51 11.47
N ASP A 200 14.39 7.26 10.67
CA ASP A 200 13.73 8.30 9.87
C ASP A 200 12.94 9.31 10.71
N ILE A 201 12.35 8.89 11.83
CA ILE A 201 11.73 9.81 12.79
C ILE A 201 12.77 10.74 13.42
N VAL A 202 13.97 10.23 13.73
CA VAL A 202 15.07 11.05 14.26
C VAL A 202 15.54 12.07 13.21
N LYS A 203 15.71 11.65 11.95
CA LYS A 203 16.06 12.56 10.84
C LYS A 203 15.00 13.65 10.66
N LEU A 204 13.72 13.29 10.69
CA LEU A 204 12.60 14.22 10.63
C LEU A 204 12.66 15.26 11.76
N GLN A 205 12.85 14.82 13.00
CA GLN A 205 12.93 15.75 14.15
C GLN A 205 14.08 16.75 13.99
N ASN A 206 15.23 16.32 13.48
CA ASN A 206 16.36 17.20 13.22
C ASN A 206 16.01 18.22 12.12
N GLN A 207 15.38 17.77 11.04
CA GLN A 207 14.95 18.66 9.95
C GLN A 207 13.91 19.68 10.41
N LEU A 208 12.95 19.27 11.25
CA LEU A 208 11.93 20.18 11.78
C LEU A 208 12.53 21.25 12.70
N ARG A 209 13.54 20.92 13.51
CA ARG A 209 14.25 21.92 14.34
C ARG A 209 14.99 22.96 13.49
N GLU A 210 15.62 22.52 12.40
CA GLU A 210 16.29 23.42 11.46
C GLU A 210 15.27 24.37 10.79
N LEU A 211 14.17 23.81 10.27
CA LEU A 211 13.10 24.57 9.64
C LEU A 211 12.38 25.52 10.60
N GLU A 212 12.15 25.11 11.84
CA GLU A 212 11.57 25.94 12.89
C GLU A 212 12.49 27.13 13.20
N SER A 213 13.80 26.89 13.30
CA SER A 213 14.79 27.96 13.51
C SER A 213 14.76 29.00 12.38
N LEU A 214 14.62 28.54 11.14
CA LEU A 214 14.50 29.42 9.97
C LEU A 214 13.18 30.19 9.97
N ALA A 215 12.05 29.51 10.18
CA ALA A 215 10.72 30.13 10.20
C ALA A 215 10.56 31.17 11.33
N ASN A 216 11.28 31.01 12.44
CA ASN A 216 11.32 31.98 13.53
C ASN A 216 12.18 33.21 13.22
N ARG A 217 13.16 33.09 12.31
CA ARG A 217 14.01 34.21 11.88
C ARG A 217 13.38 35.00 10.76
N ASP A 218 12.71 34.33 9.85
CA ASP A 218 12.12 34.93 8.65
C ASP A 218 10.80 34.25 8.28
N GLU A 219 9.76 35.07 8.15
CA GLU A 219 8.40 34.62 7.87
C GLU A 219 8.26 33.95 6.50
N GLN A 220 9.14 34.25 5.55
CA GLN A 220 9.10 33.63 4.22
C GLN A 220 9.30 32.11 4.24
N PHE A 221 9.92 31.56 5.30
CA PHE A 221 10.18 30.13 5.45
C PHE A 221 9.07 29.37 6.21
N LYS A 222 8.03 30.06 6.73
CA LYS A 222 6.94 29.41 7.48
C LYS A 222 6.21 28.34 6.69
N LEU A 223 5.97 28.56 5.39
CA LEU A 223 5.25 27.59 4.56
C LEU A 223 6.04 26.29 4.39
N ALA A 224 7.36 26.37 4.26
CA ALA A 224 8.21 25.18 4.19
C ALA A 224 8.21 24.40 5.51
N TYR A 225 8.27 25.11 6.65
CA TYR A 225 8.14 24.49 7.97
C TYR A 225 6.79 23.78 8.15
N LEU A 226 5.68 24.41 7.74
CA LEU A 226 4.35 23.80 7.81
C LEU A 226 4.23 22.59 6.90
N LEU A 227 4.71 22.69 5.65
CA LEU A 227 4.68 21.60 4.67
C LEU A 227 5.37 20.33 5.23
N VAL A 228 6.59 20.47 5.72
CA VAL A 228 7.36 19.33 6.27
C VAL A 228 6.81 18.90 7.62
N GLY A 229 6.35 19.85 8.45
CA GLY A 229 5.76 19.60 9.76
C GLY A 229 4.47 18.79 9.72
N GLU A 230 3.54 19.15 8.83
CA GLU A 230 2.28 18.41 8.66
C GLU A 230 2.53 17.03 8.08
N SER A 231 3.39 16.94 7.05
CA SER A 231 3.78 15.68 6.42
C SER A 231 4.47 14.74 7.42
N GLY A 232 5.42 15.26 8.20
CA GLY A 232 6.09 14.55 9.28
C GLY A 232 5.14 14.15 10.41
N GLY A 233 4.14 14.97 10.73
CA GLY A 233 3.11 14.66 11.69
C GLY A 233 2.24 13.46 11.26
N ASN A 234 1.97 13.32 9.96
CA ASN A 234 1.28 12.13 9.42
C ASN A 234 2.13 10.87 9.60
N VAL A 235 3.42 10.94 9.25
CA VAL A 235 4.38 9.85 9.41
C VAL A 235 4.51 9.43 10.88
N LEU A 236 4.63 10.39 11.79
CA LEU A 236 4.77 10.11 13.23
C LEU A 236 3.56 9.37 13.79
N ARG A 237 2.33 9.73 13.37
CA ARG A 237 1.12 9.00 13.80
C ARG A 237 1.15 7.55 13.33
N SER A 238 1.52 7.30 12.09
CA SER A 238 1.67 5.94 11.56
C SER A 238 2.77 5.16 12.28
N PHE A 239 3.89 5.81 12.60
CA PHE A 239 4.99 5.21 13.36
C PHE A 239 4.57 4.77 14.76
N VAL A 240 3.82 5.60 15.49
CA VAL A 240 3.30 5.24 16.82
C VAL A 240 2.40 4.01 16.73
N THR A 241 1.50 3.94 15.73
CA THR A 241 0.66 2.76 15.53
C THR A 241 1.47 1.49 15.24
N ALA A 242 2.54 1.59 14.44
CA ALA A 242 3.46 0.48 14.18
C ALA A 242 4.21 0.04 15.44
N GLY A 243 4.70 0.99 16.24
CA GLY A 243 5.38 0.73 17.50
C GLY A 243 4.48 0.04 18.53
N GLU A 244 3.25 0.52 18.70
CA GLU A 244 2.28 -0.14 19.58
C GLU A 244 1.97 -1.58 19.16
N ALA A 245 1.92 -1.85 17.85
CA ALA A 245 1.72 -3.19 17.33
C ALA A 245 2.96 -4.08 17.55
N ALA A 246 4.17 -3.52 17.38
CA ALA A 246 5.43 -4.21 17.64
C ALA A 246 5.57 -4.56 19.13
N ASP A 247 5.25 -3.64 20.03
CA ASP A 247 5.32 -3.87 21.48
C ASP A 247 4.38 -5.00 21.92
N ARG A 248 3.15 -5.02 21.39
CA ARG A 248 2.19 -6.11 21.65
C ARG A 248 2.74 -7.46 21.18
N LEU A 249 3.31 -7.51 19.99
CA LEU A 249 3.87 -8.73 19.40
C LEU A 249 5.12 -9.23 20.16
N LEU A 250 5.99 -8.31 20.60
CA LEU A 250 7.22 -8.64 21.32
C LEU A 250 6.98 -9.00 22.79
N ALA A 251 5.92 -8.47 23.42
CA ALA A 251 5.57 -8.79 24.80
C ALA A 251 5.14 -10.25 25.00
N GLU A 252 4.55 -10.90 23.98
CA GLU A 252 4.16 -12.33 24.03
C GLU A 252 5.30 -13.29 23.63
N SER A 253 6.42 -12.75 23.12
CA SER A 253 7.59 -13.55 22.73
C SER A 253 8.58 -13.81 23.88
N ASN A 254 8.28 -13.32 25.09
CA ASN A 254 9.06 -13.49 26.33
C ASN A 254 8.28 -14.31 27.36
#